data_AF-A0A1X7SKP7-F1
#
_entry.id   AF-A0A1X7SKP7-F1
#
_cell.length_a   1.000
_cell.length_b   1.000
_cell.length_c   1.000
_cell.angle_alpha   90.00
_cell.angle_beta   90.00
_cell.angle_gamma   90.00
#
_symmetry.space_group_name_H-M   'P 1'
#
loop_
_entity.id
_entity.type
_entity.pdbx_description
1 polymer ?
#
loop_
_entity_poly.entity_id
_entity_poly.type
_entity_poly.pdbx_seq_one_letter_code
_entity_poly.pdbx_strand_id
1 'polypeptide(L)'
;MSSSVSLLLPSSNLISTYCHPNTTRLVCANSSKCCSPLTTVSSLFLSSPTTLASSPMLSSTFILTITPSSVSSIINPATSFPLSISLTSDITLISLSLPSTTSVPTHACHPQTNTTDRGQFDWPLTLAGMTVTILCPSGPNGATASRICSASSDWESPDVMRCATTDVTNGFIELSKVNITVDNFHSAAFNMSSLVENATHTLADQNIENINVISTVLEVIISVLLKSKSAQLIIETTRYFVLMLNSLMEWPIGVTNVLINDIIQSFEEFIRVIFKQENFTVIKISEENILFRAERFAKTNFSGLTILASAF
;
A
#
# COMPACT_ATOMS: atom_id res chain seq x y z
N MET A 1 -6.01 -21.66 28.58
CA MET A 1 -5.22 -22.25 27.48
C MET A 1 -4.15 -21.25 27.04
N SER A 2 -3.20 -21.67 26.22
CA SER A 2 -2.26 -20.77 25.52
C SER A 2 -2.53 -20.80 24.02
N SER A 3 -2.05 -19.82 23.27
CA SER A 3 -2.28 -19.72 21.83
C SER A 3 -1.07 -19.09 21.14
N SER A 4 -0.81 -19.48 19.90
CA SER A 4 0.27 -18.93 19.09
C SER A 4 -0.21 -18.73 17.66
N VAL A 5 0.30 -17.66 17.05
CA VAL A 5 0.21 -17.37 15.62
C VAL A 5 1.62 -17.14 15.12
N SER A 6 1.89 -17.59 13.90
CA SER A 6 3.09 -17.20 13.19
C SER A 6 2.75 -16.84 11.76
N LEU A 7 3.39 -15.76 11.32
CA LEU A 7 3.38 -15.24 9.96
C LEU A 7 4.82 -15.33 9.46
N LEU A 8 5.02 -16.02 8.34
CA LEU A 8 6.31 -16.14 7.67
C LEU A 8 6.27 -15.33 6.38
N LEU A 9 7.27 -14.46 6.22
CA LEU A 9 7.47 -13.60 5.05
C LEU A 9 8.78 -13.99 4.35
N PRO A 10 8.88 -13.99 3.00
CA PRO A 10 10.05 -14.45 2.25
C PRO A 10 11.36 -13.70 2.56
N SER A 11 11.29 -12.48 3.12
CA SER A 11 12.45 -11.68 3.53
C SER A 11 13.18 -12.19 4.78
N SER A 12 13.06 -13.48 5.12
CA SER A 12 13.58 -14.15 6.33
C SER A 12 13.07 -13.62 7.68
N ASN A 13 12.14 -12.66 7.68
CA ASN A 13 11.54 -12.13 8.89
C ASN A 13 10.45 -13.07 9.42
N LEU A 14 10.78 -13.84 10.46
CA LEU A 14 9.78 -14.60 11.24
C LEU A 14 9.02 -13.66 12.16
N ILE A 15 7.75 -13.37 11.84
CA ILE A 15 6.82 -12.70 12.76
C ILE A 15 6.09 -13.78 13.56
N SER A 16 6.73 -14.24 14.64
CA SER A 16 6.11 -15.17 15.59
C SER A 16 5.52 -14.41 16.78
N THR A 17 4.23 -14.66 17.04
CA THR A 17 3.48 -14.00 18.11
C THR A 17 3.06 -15.03 19.15
N TYR A 18 3.69 -14.97 20.32
CA TYR A 18 3.31 -15.76 21.49
C TYR A 18 2.52 -14.87 22.46
N CYS A 19 1.22 -15.12 22.61
CA CYS A 19 0.38 -14.34 23.51
C CYS A 19 0.35 -14.95 24.92
N HIS A 20 0.96 -14.25 25.88
CA HIS A 20 0.78 -14.49 27.30
C HIS A 20 -0.24 -13.48 27.86
N PRO A 21 -1.10 -13.82 28.84
CA PRO A 21 -2.19 -12.93 29.28
C PRO A 21 -1.74 -11.54 29.78
N ASN A 22 -0.50 -11.42 30.28
CA ASN A 22 0.04 -10.18 30.84
C ASN A 22 1.18 -9.56 30.01
N THR A 23 1.54 -10.13 28.86
CA THR A 23 2.62 -9.61 28.01
C THR A 23 2.45 -10.02 26.54
N THR A 24 2.35 -9.02 25.67
CA THR A 24 2.49 -9.14 24.21
C THR A 24 3.65 -8.29 23.74
N ARG A 25 4.63 -8.93 23.10
CA ARG A 25 5.65 -8.30 22.24
C ARG A 25 5.97 -9.28 21.12
N LEU A 26 6.15 -8.76 19.91
CA LEU A 26 6.79 -9.50 18.83
C LEU A 26 8.26 -9.75 19.19
N VAL A 27 8.77 -10.92 18.79
CA VAL A 27 10.21 -11.21 18.80
C VAL A 27 10.61 -11.57 17.38
N CYS A 28 11.13 -10.59 16.65
CA CYS A 28 11.68 -10.81 15.32
C CYS A 28 12.94 -11.67 15.44
N ALA A 29 12.92 -12.89 14.89
CA ALA A 29 14.13 -13.66 14.71
C ALA A 29 14.89 -13.12 13.48
N ASN A 30 16.17 -12.79 13.64
CA ASN A 30 17.09 -12.29 12.61
C ASN A 30 16.68 -11.01 11.85
N SER A 31 16.85 -9.85 12.49
CA SER A 31 17.50 -8.72 11.80
C SER A 31 18.42 -7.96 12.74
N SER A 32 19.57 -7.48 12.23
CA SER A 32 20.59 -6.78 13.02
C SER A 32 20.37 -5.26 13.12
N LYS A 33 19.23 -4.76 12.64
CA LYS A 33 18.88 -3.33 12.60
C LYS A 33 17.39 -3.06 12.85
N CYS A 34 16.91 -3.38 14.05
CA CYS A 34 15.86 -2.60 14.72
C CYS A 34 15.86 -2.86 16.23
N CYS A 35 15.20 -1.98 17.00
CA CYS A 35 15.02 -2.08 18.46
C CYS A 35 16.30 -2.11 19.32
N SER A 36 16.86 -0.94 19.62
CA SER A 36 17.76 -0.78 20.77
C SER A 36 17.00 -1.02 22.10
N PRO A 37 17.52 -1.82 23.04
CA PRO A 37 16.91 -2.03 24.35
C PRO A 37 17.38 -0.98 25.37
N LEU A 38 16.53 -0.70 26.36
CA LEU A 38 16.94 -0.08 27.63
C LEU A 38 16.70 -1.09 28.77
N THR A 39 17.50 -0.97 29.84
CA THR A 39 17.42 -1.76 31.10
C THR A 39 17.58 -3.28 31.01
N THR A 40 18.86 -3.67 31.14
CA THR A 40 19.40 -4.90 31.76
C THR A 40 18.53 -5.66 32.78
N VAL A 41 18.53 -7.00 32.68
CA VAL A 41 18.97 -7.92 33.77
C VAL A 41 19.72 -9.11 33.11
N SER A 42 20.77 -9.62 33.75
CA SER A 42 21.62 -10.71 33.22
C SER A 42 21.36 -12.06 33.90
N SER A 43 21.42 -13.15 33.15
CA SER A 43 21.90 -14.45 33.64
C SER A 43 22.40 -15.32 32.48
N LEU A 44 23.65 -15.78 32.55
CA LEU A 44 24.20 -16.76 31.60
C LEU A 44 23.92 -18.18 32.05
N PHE A 45 23.83 -19.12 31.10
CA PHE A 45 24.39 -20.46 31.28
C PHE A 45 25.04 -20.94 29.98
N LEU A 46 26.24 -21.52 30.09
CA LEU A 46 26.99 -22.11 28.99
C LEU A 46 26.70 -23.61 28.89
N SER A 47 26.60 -24.14 27.67
CA SER A 47 27.15 -25.46 27.35
C SER A 47 27.45 -25.60 25.85
N SER A 48 28.55 -26.28 25.55
CA SER A 48 29.10 -26.61 24.22
C SER A 48 30.26 -27.62 24.45
N PRO A 49 30.95 -28.17 23.43
CA PRO A 49 30.60 -28.36 22.02
C PRO A 49 30.78 -29.84 21.56
N THR A 50 30.50 -30.13 20.29
CA THR A 50 31.28 -31.11 19.50
C THR A 50 31.31 -30.73 18.02
N THR A 51 32.40 -31.10 17.33
CA THR A 51 32.70 -30.87 15.90
C THR A 51 32.50 -32.20 15.11
N LEU A 52 32.57 -32.33 13.78
CA LEU A 52 33.05 -31.57 12.61
C LEU A 52 31.92 -31.64 11.53
N ALA A 53 31.90 -31.01 10.34
CA ALA A 53 32.76 -30.13 9.54
C ALA A 53 31.82 -29.30 8.58
N SER A 54 32.20 -28.50 7.58
CA SER A 54 33.49 -28.05 7.02
C SER A 54 33.33 -26.60 6.45
N SER A 55 33.82 -26.29 5.23
CA SER A 55 33.73 -24.98 4.54
C SER A 55 33.98 -25.17 3.01
N PRO A 56 33.75 -24.17 2.12
CA PRO A 56 33.45 -22.75 2.39
C PRO A 56 32.24 -22.12 1.65
N MET A 57 31.67 -21.09 2.27
CA MET A 57 30.95 -20.02 1.57
C MET A 57 31.89 -18.82 1.34
N LEU A 58 31.59 -17.97 0.36
CA LEU A 58 32.25 -16.66 0.24
C LEU A 58 31.86 -15.76 1.42
N SER A 59 32.84 -15.04 1.96
CA SER A 59 32.64 -14.00 2.96
C SER A 59 32.73 -12.62 2.31
N SER A 60 31.87 -11.68 2.75
CA SER A 60 31.93 -10.26 2.39
C SER A 60 31.84 -9.41 3.66
N THR A 61 32.98 -9.21 4.32
CA THR A 61 33.10 -8.28 5.45
C THR A 61 33.13 -6.83 4.95
N PHE A 62 32.16 -6.01 5.34
CA PHE A 62 32.20 -4.57 5.08
C PHE A 62 32.54 -3.79 6.36
N ILE A 63 33.65 -3.06 6.32
CA ILE A 63 34.01 -2.05 7.33
C ILE A 63 33.37 -0.73 6.90
N LEU A 64 32.70 -0.04 7.83
CA LEU A 64 32.17 1.30 7.59
C LEU A 64 32.77 2.29 8.59
N THR A 65 33.70 3.11 8.12
CA THR A 65 34.17 4.30 8.85
C THR A 65 33.11 5.39 8.80
N ILE A 66 32.87 6.05 9.93
CA ILE A 66 31.90 7.16 10.06
C ILE A 66 32.67 8.43 10.41
N THR A 67 32.43 9.51 9.65
CA THR A 67 32.79 10.88 10.01
C THR A 67 31.58 11.82 9.83
N PRO A 68 31.43 12.90 10.63
CA PRO A 68 30.11 13.52 10.83
C PRO A 68 29.88 14.87 10.14
N SER A 69 28.63 15.03 9.67
CA SER A 69 27.80 16.24 9.51
C SER A 69 28.36 17.67 9.77
N SER A 70 28.20 18.53 8.77
CA SER A 70 27.69 19.94 8.84
C SER A 70 27.56 20.46 7.39
N VAL A 71 26.90 21.56 7.00
CA VAL A 71 26.64 22.90 7.61
C VAL A 71 25.24 23.42 7.23
N SER A 72 24.69 24.38 7.99
CA SER A 72 23.36 24.97 7.81
C SER A 72 23.37 26.38 7.18
N SER A 73 22.36 26.66 6.32
CA SER A 73 21.72 27.99 6.07
C SER A 73 22.53 29.19 5.52
N ILE A 74 21.86 30.06 4.72
CA ILE A 74 21.82 31.56 4.85
C ILE A 74 21.04 32.23 3.66
N ILE A 75 19.94 32.96 3.98
CA ILE A 75 19.55 34.36 3.61
C ILE A 75 19.82 34.84 2.14
N ASN A 76 18.94 35.50 1.36
CA ASN A 76 18.00 36.63 1.60
C ASN A 76 16.88 36.76 0.51
N PRO A 77 15.83 37.62 0.67
CA PRO A 77 14.79 37.87 -0.35
C PRO A 77 14.72 39.33 -0.89
N ALA A 78 14.18 39.49 -2.11
CA ALA A 78 13.54 40.70 -2.72
C ALA A 78 13.10 40.32 -4.17
N THR A 79 12.17 40.97 -4.88
CA THR A 79 11.52 42.28 -4.74
C THR A 79 9.99 42.20 -4.90
N SER A 80 9.27 43.23 -4.44
CA SER A 80 7.85 43.44 -4.73
C SER A 80 7.63 44.84 -5.31
N PHE A 81 6.66 44.98 -6.22
CA PHE A 81 6.20 46.27 -6.76
C PHE A 81 4.70 46.44 -6.49
N PRO A 82 4.28 47.50 -5.78
CA PRO A 82 2.86 47.81 -5.60
C PRO A 82 2.34 48.65 -6.78
N LEU A 83 1.15 48.30 -7.28
CA LEU A 83 0.42 49.12 -8.25
C LEU A 83 -1.03 49.27 -7.78
N SER A 84 -1.25 50.30 -6.97
CA SER A 84 -2.57 50.70 -6.47
C SER A 84 -3.38 51.37 -7.58
N ILE A 85 -4.43 50.70 -8.05
CA ILE A 85 -5.39 51.26 -9.02
C ILE A 85 -6.64 51.70 -8.25
N SER A 86 -6.98 52.99 -8.36
CA SER A 86 -8.19 53.55 -7.74
C SER A 86 -9.42 53.19 -8.57
N LEU A 87 -10.54 52.85 -7.92
CA LEU A 87 -11.82 52.73 -8.60
C LEU A 87 -12.40 54.13 -8.83
N THR A 88 -12.55 54.51 -10.10
CA THR A 88 -13.43 55.60 -10.53
C THR A 88 -14.31 55.07 -11.65
N SER A 89 -15.62 55.03 -11.40
CA SER A 89 -16.60 54.48 -12.33
C SER A 89 -16.89 55.43 -13.49
N ASP A 90 -16.61 55.01 -14.72
CA ASP A 90 -17.28 55.51 -15.92
C ASP A 90 -17.28 54.41 -17.00
N ILE A 91 -18.47 53.91 -17.34
CA ILE A 91 -18.64 52.80 -18.31
C ILE A 91 -19.05 53.37 -19.67
N THR A 92 -18.07 53.78 -20.47
CA THR A 92 -18.27 54.00 -21.91
C THR A 92 -18.20 52.66 -22.64
N LEU A 93 -19.36 52.14 -23.07
CA LEU A 93 -19.46 50.92 -23.88
C LEU A 93 -18.90 51.11 -25.29
N ILE A 94 -17.58 51.00 -25.44
CA ILE A 94 -16.93 50.85 -26.74
C ILE A 94 -17.16 49.40 -27.20
N SER A 95 -18.12 49.21 -28.09
CA SER A 95 -18.43 47.93 -28.72
C SER A 95 -17.34 47.51 -29.71
N LEU A 96 -16.20 47.05 -29.19
CA LEU A 96 -15.17 46.36 -29.96
C LEU A 96 -15.75 45.03 -30.47
N SER A 97 -16.24 45.05 -31.71
CA SER A 97 -16.68 43.86 -32.43
C SER A 97 -15.49 42.93 -32.64
N LEU A 98 -15.41 41.87 -31.81
CA LEU A 98 -14.38 40.85 -31.89
C LEU A 98 -14.44 40.19 -33.28
N PRO A 99 -13.33 40.15 -34.06
CA PRO A 99 -13.33 39.49 -35.36
C PRO A 99 -13.51 37.98 -35.15
N SER A 100 -14.70 37.47 -35.48
CA SER A 100 -15.10 36.08 -35.29
C SER A 100 -14.49 35.16 -36.35
N THR A 101 -13.17 35.05 -36.35
CA THR A 101 -12.39 34.14 -37.19
C THR A 101 -11.49 33.28 -36.32
N THR A 102 -12.08 32.30 -35.63
CA THR A 102 -11.35 31.15 -35.08
C THR A 102 -10.91 30.24 -36.22
N SER A 103 -9.94 30.71 -37.01
CA SER A 103 -9.23 29.88 -37.98
C SER A 103 -8.43 28.83 -37.21
N VAL A 104 -8.97 27.61 -37.12
CA VAL A 104 -8.24 26.47 -36.56
C VAL A 104 -6.93 26.32 -37.34
N PRO A 105 -5.77 26.16 -36.69
CA PRO A 105 -4.51 26.05 -37.41
C PRO A 105 -4.56 24.89 -38.41
N THR A 106 -4.21 25.15 -39.66
CA THR A 106 -4.28 24.17 -40.77
C THR A 106 -3.23 23.05 -40.69
N HIS A 107 -2.60 22.88 -39.53
CA HIS A 107 -1.51 21.93 -39.27
C HIS A 107 -1.52 21.52 -37.78
N ALA A 108 -2.69 21.05 -37.33
CA ALA A 108 -2.99 20.71 -35.94
C ALA A 108 -4.04 19.60 -35.86
N CYS A 109 -3.91 18.72 -34.88
CA CYS A 109 -4.90 17.71 -34.56
C CYS A 109 -6.09 18.37 -33.84
N HIS A 110 -7.28 18.22 -34.40
CA HIS A 110 -8.53 18.69 -33.80
C HIS A 110 -8.79 18.01 -32.45
N PRO A 111 -9.55 18.65 -31.52
CA PRO A 111 -9.92 18.02 -30.26
C PRO A 111 -10.59 16.66 -30.46
N GLN A 112 -10.23 15.66 -29.66
CA GLN A 112 -10.79 14.31 -29.72
C GLN A 112 -11.04 13.77 -28.31
N THR A 113 -12.19 13.13 -28.10
CA THR A 113 -12.46 12.32 -26.91
C THR A 113 -12.17 10.84 -27.20
N ASN A 114 -11.52 10.14 -26.27
CA ASN A 114 -11.33 8.69 -26.31
C ASN A 114 -11.61 8.09 -24.92
N THR A 115 -12.27 6.93 -24.86
CA THR A 115 -12.58 6.24 -23.60
C THR A 115 -11.91 4.87 -23.58
N THR A 116 -11.29 4.50 -22.45
CA THR A 116 -10.72 3.17 -22.21
C THR A 116 -11.11 2.64 -20.82
N ASP A 117 -10.58 1.48 -20.46
CA ASP A 117 -10.50 0.96 -19.08
C ASP A 117 -10.03 1.98 -18.03
N ARG A 118 -9.28 3.02 -18.43
CA ARG A 118 -8.66 4.05 -17.56
C ARG A 118 -9.38 5.40 -17.60
N GLY A 119 -10.60 5.41 -18.14
CA GLY A 119 -11.52 6.55 -18.12
C GLY A 119 -11.68 7.24 -19.47
N GLN A 120 -12.27 8.44 -19.45
CA GLN A 120 -12.44 9.30 -20.62
C GLN A 120 -11.31 10.34 -20.68
N PHE A 121 -10.66 10.42 -21.85
CA PHE A 121 -9.55 11.32 -22.14
C PHE A 121 -9.98 12.32 -23.22
N ASP A 122 -10.11 13.60 -22.83
CA ASP A 122 -10.46 14.69 -23.73
C ASP A 122 -9.19 15.43 -24.19
N TRP A 123 -8.74 15.11 -25.40
CA TRP A 123 -7.50 15.64 -25.99
C TRP A 123 -7.77 17.00 -26.63
N PRO A 124 -7.06 18.09 -26.23
CA PRO A 124 -7.29 19.43 -26.76
C PRO A 124 -6.64 19.63 -28.13
N LEU A 125 -7.04 20.71 -28.83
CA LEU A 125 -6.43 21.16 -30.07
C LEU A 125 -4.91 21.29 -29.91
N THR A 126 -4.15 20.50 -30.67
CA THR A 126 -2.69 20.36 -30.50
C THR A 126 -1.99 20.52 -31.85
N LEU A 127 -0.92 21.32 -31.91
CA LEU A 127 -0.17 21.54 -33.17
C LEU A 127 0.55 20.25 -33.61
N ALA A 128 0.66 20.04 -34.92
CA ALA A 128 1.38 18.90 -35.49
C ALA A 128 2.85 18.85 -35.04
N GLY A 129 3.33 17.66 -34.71
CA GLY A 129 4.65 17.42 -34.14
C GLY A 129 4.77 17.69 -32.63
N MET A 130 3.68 18.08 -31.95
CA MET A 130 3.67 18.29 -30.50
C MET A 130 3.06 17.10 -29.75
N THR A 131 3.68 16.73 -28.63
CA THR A 131 3.05 15.89 -27.61
C THR A 131 2.23 16.77 -26.68
N VAL A 132 0.98 16.35 -26.41
CA VAL A 132 0.17 16.90 -25.31
C VAL A 132 0.15 15.93 -24.13
N THR A 133 0.08 16.48 -22.93
CA THR A 133 0.01 15.74 -21.67
C THR A 133 -1.18 16.25 -20.87
N ILE A 134 -2.03 15.35 -20.39
CA ILE A 134 -3.23 15.65 -19.58
C ILE A 134 -3.22 14.81 -18.30
N LEU A 135 -3.95 15.25 -17.28
CA LEU A 135 -4.11 14.48 -16.04
C LEU A 135 -4.89 13.17 -16.31
N CYS A 136 -4.55 12.12 -15.57
CA CYS A 136 -5.31 10.88 -15.58
C CYS A 136 -6.72 11.07 -14.97
N PRO A 137 -7.79 10.53 -15.57
CA PRO A 137 -9.13 10.50 -14.98
C PRO A 137 -9.24 9.61 -13.74
N SER A 138 -8.34 8.63 -13.60
CA SER A 138 -8.28 7.68 -12.49
C SER A 138 -6.82 7.31 -12.19
N GLY A 139 -6.51 7.09 -10.91
CA GLY A 139 -5.20 6.66 -10.45
C GLY A 139 -4.40 7.69 -9.65
N PRO A 140 -3.07 7.53 -9.55
CA PRO A 140 -2.25 8.27 -8.60
C PRO A 140 -2.34 9.78 -8.81
N ASN A 141 -2.40 10.56 -7.72
CA ASN A 141 -2.54 12.02 -7.83
C ASN A 141 -1.37 12.64 -8.61
N GLY A 142 -1.71 13.40 -9.66
CA GLY A 142 -0.73 14.00 -10.57
C GLY A 142 -0.17 13.04 -11.64
N ALA A 143 -0.66 11.80 -11.74
CA ALA A 143 -0.40 10.95 -12.90
C ALA A 143 -0.96 11.56 -14.18
N THR A 144 -0.30 11.30 -15.30
CA THR A 144 -0.64 11.88 -16.60
C THR A 144 -0.69 10.85 -17.72
N ALA A 145 -1.63 11.04 -18.63
CA ALA A 145 -1.63 10.44 -19.96
C ALA A 145 -0.97 11.40 -20.96
N SER A 146 -0.43 10.88 -22.04
CA SER A 146 0.14 11.69 -23.12
C SER A 146 -0.23 11.17 -24.51
N ARG A 147 -0.21 12.05 -25.50
CA ARG A 147 -0.53 11.71 -26.89
C ARG A 147 0.20 12.62 -27.86
N ILE A 148 0.68 12.05 -28.94
CA ILE A 148 1.39 12.77 -30.00
C ILE A 148 0.40 13.18 -31.07
N CYS A 149 0.38 14.47 -31.41
CA CYS A 149 -0.15 14.93 -32.69
C CYS A 149 0.95 14.78 -33.74
N SER A 150 0.75 13.92 -34.73
CA SER A 150 1.78 13.57 -35.71
C SER A 150 2.17 14.77 -36.58
N ALA A 151 3.26 14.64 -37.34
CA ALA A 151 3.65 15.63 -38.34
C ALA A 151 2.64 15.79 -39.49
N SER A 152 1.71 14.82 -39.70
CA SER A 152 0.62 14.91 -40.68
C SER A 152 -0.67 15.54 -40.13
N SER A 153 -0.68 15.98 -38.87
CA SER A 153 -1.89 16.43 -38.13
C SER A 153 -2.88 15.31 -37.80
N ASP A 154 -2.42 14.05 -37.78
CA ASP A 154 -3.18 12.90 -37.31
C ASP A 154 -2.87 12.61 -35.83
N TRP A 155 -3.87 12.18 -35.06
CA TRP A 155 -3.62 11.73 -33.69
C TRP A 155 -3.03 10.31 -33.66
N GLU A 156 -1.88 10.15 -32.99
CA GLU A 156 -1.32 8.84 -32.69
C GLU A 156 -2.09 8.13 -31.55
N SER A 157 -1.73 6.88 -31.24
CA SER A 157 -2.27 6.17 -30.07
C SER A 157 -1.88 6.87 -28.76
N PRO A 158 -2.79 7.02 -27.79
CA PRO A 158 -2.46 7.63 -26.50
C PRO A 158 -1.68 6.67 -25.59
N ASP A 159 -0.67 7.18 -24.88
CA ASP A 159 -0.10 6.52 -23.71
C ASP A 159 -0.95 6.87 -22.47
N VAL A 160 -1.67 5.87 -21.98
CA VAL A 160 -2.50 5.93 -20.76
C VAL A 160 -1.97 4.99 -19.67
N MET A 161 -0.79 4.36 -19.85
CA MET A 161 -0.32 3.27 -18.96
C MET A 161 -0.01 3.70 -17.53
N ARG A 162 0.12 5.02 -17.29
CA ARG A 162 0.31 5.63 -15.96
C ARG A 162 -1.01 5.92 -15.23
N CYS A 163 -2.14 5.84 -15.92
CA CYS A 163 -3.47 6.01 -15.33
C CYS A 163 -3.97 4.66 -14.81
N ALA A 164 -4.63 4.68 -13.66
CA ALA A 164 -5.20 3.47 -13.07
C ALA A 164 -6.48 3.05 -13.80
N THR A 165 -6.83 1.78 -13.69
CA THR A 165 -8.12 1.28 -14.18
C THR A 165 -9.26 1.90 -13.39
N THR A 166 -10.33 2.23 -14.10
CA THR A 166 -11.52 2.90 -13.58
C THR A 166 -12.23 2.00 -12.56
N ASP A 167 -12.34 0.71 -12.86
CA ASP A 167 -13.10 -0.26 -12.06
C ASP A 167 -12.41 -0.56 -10.71
N VAL A 168 -11.07 -0.71 -10.69
CA VAL A 168 -10.32 -0.92 -9.44
C VAL A 168 -10.31 0.36 -8.59
N THR A 169 -10.04 1.51 -9.20
CA THR A 169 -10.01 2.80 -8.49
C THR A 169 -11.38 3.16 -7.92
N ASN A 170 -12.45 3.03 -8.71
CA ASN A 170 -13.81 3.23 -8.22
C ASN A 170 -14.23 2.15 -7.22
N GLY A 171 -13.75 0.92 -7.37
CA GLY A 171 -13.98 -0.15 -6.39
C GLY A 171 -13.45 0.22 -5.00
N PHE A 172 -12.23 0.74 -4.91
CA PHE A 172 -11.69 1.28 -3.65
C PHE A 172 -12.47 2.51 -3.17
N ILE A 173 -12.80 3.46 -4.05
CA ILE A 173 -13.57 4.67 -3.71
C ILE A 173 -14.95 4.31 -3.15
N GLU A 174 -15.70 3.39 -3.74
CA GLU A 174 -17.00 2.96 -3.22
C GLU A 174 -16.86 2.12 -1.95
N LEU A 175 -15.86 1.23 -1.85
CA LEU A 175 -15.57 0.47 -0.63
C LEU A 175 -15.28 1.40 0.56
N SER A 176 -14.58 2.53 0.34
CA SER A 176 -14.30 3.53 1.37
C SER A 176 -15.55 4.25 1.92
N LYS A 177 -16.67 4.20 1.18
CA LYS A 177 -17.97 4.78 1.56
C LYS A 177 -18.89 3.78 2.25
N VAL A 178 -18.55 2.48 2.27
CA VAL A 178 -19.38 1.44 2.90
C VAL A 178 -19.38 1.66 4.42
N ASN A 179 -20.57 1.82 5.00
CA ASN A 179 -20.74 1.74 6.44
C ASN A 179 -20.60 0.28 6.89
N ILE A 180 -19.44 -0.08 7.43
CA ILE A 180 -19.11 -1.46 7.80
C ILE A 180 -19.65 -1.79 9.20
N THR A 181 -20.46 -2.83 9.30
CA THR A 181 -21.17 -3.29 10.49
C THR A 181 -20.98 -4.80 10.71
N VAL A 182 -21.47 -5.30 11.85
CA VAL A 182 -21.44 -6.74 12.19
C VAL A 182 -22.14 -7.64 11.17
N ASP A 183 -22.95 -7.07 10.27
CA ASP A 183 -23.75 -7.78 9.28
C ASP A 183 -23.08 -7.86 7.90
N ASN A 184 -22.13 -6.97 7.59
CA ASN A 184 -21.51 -6.85 6.26
C ASN A 184 -19.97 -6.90 6.23
N PHE A 185 -19.28 -6.91 7.39
CA PHE A 185 -17.81 -6.89 7.46
C PHE A 185 -17.13 -8.02 6.67
N HIS A 186 -17.75 -9.19 6.59
CA HIS A 186 -17.24 -10.35 5.85
C HIS A 186 -17.21 -10.07 4.34
N SER A 187 -18.30 -9.50 3.79
CA SER A 187 -18.37 -9.08 2.39
C SER A 187 -17.44 -7.89 2.11
N ALA A 188 -17.29 -6.96 3.04
CA ALA A 188 -16.32 -5.87 2.92
C ALA A 188 -14.87 -6.40 2.87
N ALA A 189 -14.53 -7.40 3.68
CA ALA A 189 -13.21 -8.05 3.65
C ALA A 189 -12.96 -8.82 2.35
N PHE A 190 -13.96 -9.54 1.83
CA PHE A 190 -13.88 -10.19 0.52
C PHE A 190 -13.66 -9.18 -0.61
N ASN A 191 -14.49 -8.14 -0.66
CA ASN A 191 -14.38 -7.08 -1.68
C ASN A 191 -13.02 -6.38 -1.61
N MET A 192 -12.52 -6.07 -0.40
CA MET A 192 -11.18 -5.52 -0.21
C MET A 192 -10.11 -6.45 -0.78
N SER A 193 -10.13 -7.74 -0.41
CA SER A 193 -9.16 -8.73 -0.90
C SER A 193 -9.15 -8.83 -2.42
N SER A 194 -10.32 -8.90 -3.05
CA SER A 194 -10.43 -8.99 -4.51
C SER A 194 -9.97 -7.71 -5.22
N LEU A 195 -10.16 -6.52 -4.62
CA LEU A 195 -9.63 -5.27 -5.16
C LEU A 195 -8.10 -5.18 -5.05
N VAL A 196 -7.50 -5.68 -3.95
CA VAL A 196 -6.04 -5.76 -3.82
C VAL A 196 -5.43 -6.74 -4.83
N GLU A 197 -6.09 -7.88 -5.03
CA GLU A 197 -5.73 -8.90 -6.02
C GLU A 197 -5.80 -8.35 -7.45
N ASN A 198 -6.93 -7.77 -7.86
CA ASN A 198 -7.09 -7.15 -9.18
C ASN A 198 -6.06 -6.04 -9.45
N ALA A 199 -5.66 -5.29 -8.42
CA ALA A 199 -4.64 -4.24 -8.54
C ALA A 199 -3.23 -4.78 -8.82
N THR A 200 -2.88 -6.04 -8.46
CA THR A 200 -1.52 -6.57 -8.78
C THR A 200 -1.27 -6.64 -10.29
N HIS A 201 -2.34 -6.71 -11.10
CA HIS A 201 -2.27 -6.78 -12.56
C HIS A 201 -1.93 -5.44 -13.25
N THR A 202 -2.10 -4.29 -12.59
CA THR A 202 -1.78 -2.97 -13.17
C THR A 202 -0.98 -2.11 -12.17
N LEU A 203 0.26 -1.77 -12.54
CA LEU A 203 1.17 -0.97 -11.71
C LEU A 203 0.59 0.42 -11.32
N ALA A 204 -0.25 1.01 -12.16
CA ALA A 204 -0.92 2.28 -11.86
C ALA A 204 -2.01 2.16 -10.79
N ASP A 205 -2.58 0.97 -10.58
CA ASP A 205 -3.60 0.69 -9.56
C ASP A 205 -2.95 0.48 -8.18
N GLN A 206 -1.65 0.19 -8.17
CA GLN A 206 -0.80 -0.01 -6.98
C GLN A 206 -0.28 1.36 -6.50
N ASN A 207 -1.20 2.23 -6.10
CA ASN A 207 -0.93 3.63 -5.77
C ASN A 207 -1.21 3.97 -4.29
N ILE A 208 -0.82 5.19 -3.88
CA ILE A 208 -0.90 5.66 -2.50
C ILE A 208 -2.37 5.83 -2.07
N GLU A 209 -3.23 6.26 -2.99
CA GLU A 209 -4.66 6.50 -2.78
C GLU A 209 -5.39 5.19 -2.45
N ASN A 210 -5.13 4.14 -3.23
CA ASN A 210 -5.73 2.82 -3.04
C ASN A 210 -5.22 2.14 -1.76
N ILE A 211 -3.92 2.23 -1.41
CA ILE A 211 -3.42 1.66 -0.16
C ILE A 211 -3.91 2.40 1.10
N ASN A 212 -4.17 3.72 1.02
CA ASN A 212 -4.86 4.45 2.10
C ASN A 212 -6.27 3.88 2.36
N VAL A 213 -7.02 3.56 1.30
CA VAL A 213 -8.31 2.88 1.44
C VAL A 213 -8.14 1.50 2.09
N ILE A 214 -7.19 0.69 1.63
CA ILE A 214 -6.93 -0.66 2.20
C ILE A 214 -6.66 -0.56 3.71
N SER A 215 -5.77 0.34 4.15
CA SER A 215 -5.43 0.49 5.56
C SER A 215 -6.63 0.95 6.41
N THR A 216 -7.39 1.93 5.92
CA THR A 216 -8.58 2.46 6.63
C THR A 216 -9.68 1.40 6.74
N VAL A 217 -9.97 0.70 5.64
CA VAL A 217 -11.04 -0.32 5.60
C VAL A 217 -10.66 -1.53 6.44
N LEU A 218 -9.38 -1.94 6.44
CA LEU A 218 -8.86 -2.98 7.31
C LEU A 218 -9.06 -2.66 8.80
N GLU A 219 -8.67 -1.46 9.25
CA GLU A 219 -8.87 -1.01 10.64
C GLU A 219 -10.35 -1.07 11.03
N VAL A 220 -11.25 -0.54 10.19
CA VAL A 220 -12.70 -0.53 10.45
C VAL A 220 -13.25 -1.95 10.55
N ILE A 221 -12.89 -2.86 9.65
CA ILE A 221 -13.30 -4.27 9.70
C ILE A 221 -12.83 -4.92 11.01
N ILE A 222 -11.59 -4.67 11.45
CA ILE A 222 -11.06 -5.19 12.72
C ILE A 222 -11.82 -4.63 13.93
N SER A 223 -12.18 -3.34 13.90
CA SER A 223 -13.00 -2.70 14.94
C SER A 223 -14.40 -3.34 15.08
N VAL A 224 -14.90 -3.99 14.02
CA VAL A 224 -16.17 -4.72 13.97
C VAL A 224 -15.97 -6.20 14.35
N LEU A 225 -14.92 -6.85 13.84
CA LEU A 225 -14.51 -8.21 14.20
C LEU A 225 -14.31 -8.34 15.72
N LEU A 226 -13.75 -7.33 16.38
CA LEU A 226 -13.61 -7.24 17.85
C LEU A 226 -14.94 -7.31 18.62
N LYS A 227 -16.07 -7.00 17.97
CA LYS A 227 -17.44 -7.02 18.53
C LYS A 227 -18.21 -8.28 18.11
N SER A 228 -17.71 -9.01 17.10
CA SER A 228 -18.36 -10.20 16.55
C SER A 228 -18.21 -11.41 17.48
N LYS A 229 -19.28 -12.21 17.57
CA LYS A 229 -19.31 -13.49 18.27
C LYS A 229 -19.27 -14.70 17.32
N SER A 230 -19.23 -14.46 16.01
CA SER A 230 -19.23 -15.52 15.00
C SER A 230 -17.80 -15.98 14.71
N ALA A 231 -17.33 -16.98 15.46
CA ALA A 231 -16.03 -17.60 15.23
C ALA A 231 -15.86 -18.11 13.79
N GLN A 232 -16.93 -18.61 13.17
CA GLN A 232 -16.93 -19.06 11.76
C GLN A 232 -16.58 -17.92 10.80
N LEU A 233 -17.31 -16.80 10.86
CA LEU A 233 -17.06 -15.64 9.98
C LEU A 233 -15.66 -15.03 10.20
N ILE A 234 -15.15 -15.09 11.43
CA ILE A 234 -13.78 -14.64 11.77
C ILE A 234 -12.73 -15.55 11.13
N ILE A 235 -12.93 -16.88 11.19
CA ILE A 235 -12.05 -17.87 10.54
C ILE A 235 -12.08 -17.71 9.01
N GLU A 236 -13.25 -17.45 8.42
CA GLU A 236 -13.38 -17.22 6.98
C GLU A 236 -12.71 -15.90 6.54
N THR A 237 -12.95 -14.82 7.28
CA THR A 237 -12.30 -13.51 7.06
C THR A 237 -10.77 -13.57 7.20
N THR A 238 -10.25 -14.53 7.97
CA THR A 238 -8.80 -14.81 8.07
C THR A 238 -8.19 -15.09 6.69
N ARG A 239 -8.92 -15.77 5.78
CA ARG A 239 -8.43 -16.03 4.42
C ARG A 239 -8.31 -14.75 3.61
N TYR A 240 -9.34 -13.90 3.61
CA TYR A 240 -9.32 -12.65 2.86
C TYR A 240 -8.20 -11.71 3.32
N PHE A 241 -7.89 -11.68 4.62
CA PHE A 241 -6.75 -10.90 5.12
C PHE A 241 -5.39 -11.50 4.75
N VAL A 242 -5.23 -12.82 4.73
CA VAL A 242 -3.98 -13.46 4.31
C VAL A 242 -3.76 -13.34 2.79
N LEU A 243 -4.80 -13.46 1.97
CA LEU A 243 -4.75 -13.21 0.52
C LEU A 243 -4.40 -11.75 0.22
N MET A 244 -5.10 -10.80 0.84
CA MET A 244 -4.83 -9.36 0.71
C MET A 244 -3.38 -9.01 1.09
N LEU A 245 -2.85 -9.58 2.19
CA LEU A 245 -1.45 -9.40 2.55
C LEU A 245 -0.49 -10.05 1.54
N ASN A 246 -0.83 -11.21 0.96
CA ASN A 246 0.00 -11.87 -0.06
C ASN A 246 0.15 -10.97 -1.29
N SER A 247 -0.97 -10.48 -1.83
CA SER A 247 -0.98 -9.56 -2.97
C SER A 247 -0.29 -8.23 -2.67
N LEU A 248 -0.38 -7.70 -1.44
CA LEU A 248 0.38 -6.51 -1.03
C LEU A 248 1.90 -6.73 -1.02
N MET A 249 2.41 -7.97 -0.93
CA MET A 249 3.86 -8.22 -1.03
C MET A 249 4.41 -8.03 -2.45
N GLU A 250 3.55 -8.06 -3.47
CA GLU A 250 3.91 -7.86 -4.88
C GLU A 250 3.94 -6.36 -5.26
N TRP A 251 3.27 -5.50 -4.48
CA TRP A 251 3.18 -4.06 -4.75
C TRP A 251 4.52 -3.34 -4.49
N PRO A 252 4.84 -2.27 -5.25
CA PRO A 252 6.06 -1.48 -5.08
C PRO A 252 6.34 -1.05 -3.64
N ILE A 253 7.56 -1.32 -3.19
CA ILE A 253 8.07 -0.96 -1.85
C ILE A 253 7.89 0.54 -1.54
N GLY A 254 7.97 1.42 -2.55
CA GLY A 254 7.74 2.86 -2.41
C GLY A 254 6.29 3.26 -2.09
N VAL A 255 5.32 2.37 -2.32
CA VAL A 255 3.90 2.55 -2.01
C VAL A 255 3.53 1.82 -0.72
N THR A 256 3.98 0.57 -0.56
CA THR A 256 3.68 -0.21 0.64
C THR A 256 4.33 0.35 1.90
N ASN A 257 5.57 0.84 1.83
CA ASN A 257 6.26 1.44 2.98
C ASN A 257 5.55 2.67 3.57
N VAL A 258 4.61 3.31 2.86
CA VAL A 258 3.86 4.47 3.37
C VAL A 258 2.98 4.07 4.56
N LEU A 259 2.37 2.88 4.52
CA LEU A 259 1.38 2.40 5.51
C LEU A 259 1.68 1.01 6.08
N ILE A 260 2.83 0.41 5.74
CA ILE A 260 3.17 -0.96 6.16
C ILE A 260 3.10 -1.18 7.68
N ASN A 261 3.43 -0.16 8.48
CA ASN A 261 3.34 -0.22 9.94
C ASN A 261 1.88 -0.32 10.41
N ASP A 262 0.98 0.46 9.81
CA ASP A 262 -0.44 0.53 10.19
C ASP A 262 -1.18 -0.75 9.75
N ILE A 263 -0.81 -1.29 8.59
CA ILE A 263 -1.30 -2.58 8.08
C ILE A 263 -0.81 -3.74 8.97
N ILE A 264 0.46 -3.75 9.39
CA ILE A 264 0.99 -4.76 10.32
C ILE A 264 0.33 -4.64 11.70
N GLN A 265 0.20 -3.43 12.25
CA GLN A 265 -0.46 -3.19 13.55
C GLN A 265 -1.93 -3.63 13.50
N SER A 266 -2.62 -3.36 12.40
CA SER A 266 -3.98 -3.86 12.16
C SER A 266 -4.01 -5.39 12.16
N PHE A 267 -3.08 -6.06 11.48
CA PHE A 267 -3.00 -7.52 11.49
C PHE A 267 -2.66 -8.09 12.89
N GLU A 268 -1.87 -7.40 13.72
CA GLU A 268 -1.69 -7.77 15.13
C GLU A 268 -3.00 -7.70 15.93
N GLU A 269 -3.80 -6.65 15.78
CA GLU A 269 -5.12 -6.56 16.43
C GLU A 269 -6.08 -7.64 15.92
N PHE A 270 -6.03 -7.97 14.63
CA PHE A 270 -6.77 -9.10 14.07
C PHE A 270 -6.38 -10.44 14.71
N ILE A 271 -5.09 -10.69 14.92
CA ILE A 271 -4.59 -11.86 15.66
C ILE A 271 -5.17 -11.89 17.09
N ARG A 272 -5.31 -10.72 17.74
CA ARG A 272 -5.98 -10.60 19.06
C ARG A 272 -7.49 -10.91 18.98
N VAL A 273 -8.17 -10.72 17.85
CA VAL A 273 -9.56 -11.20 17.65
C VAL A 273 -9.61 -12.73 17.60
N ILE A 274 -8.74 -13.37 16.81
CA ILE A 274 -8.69 -14.83 16.70
C ILE A 274 -8.47 -15.46 18.10
N PHE A 275 -7.53 -14.91 18.87
CA PHE A 275 -7.26 -15.40 20.24
C PHE A 275 -8.38 -15.13 21.27
N LYS A 276 -9.38 -14.31 20.96
CA LYS A 276 -10.60 -14.17 21.77
C LYS A 276 -11.67 -15.24 21.47
N GLN A 277 -11.59 -15.93 20.32
CA GLN A 277 -12.55 -16.98 19.97
C GLN A 277 -12.30 -18.25 20.80
N GLU A 278 -13.19 -18.61 21.72
CA GLU A 278 -12.94 -19.71 22.67
C GLU A 278 -12.62 -21.04 21.96
N ASN A 279 -13.37 -21.36 20.91
CA ASN A 279 -13.34 -22.65 20.23
C ASN A 279 -12.97 -22.51 18.74
N PHE A 280 -11.70 -22.17 18.44
CA PHE A 280 -11.15 -22.28 17.09
C PHE A 280 -10.19 -23.49 16.98
N THR A 281 -10.31 -24.25 15.89
CA THR A 281 -9.42 -25.36 15.51
C THR A 281 -8.11 -24.81 14.89
N VAL A 282 -7.15 -25.68 14.53
CA VAL A 282 -5.92 -25.20 13.87
C VAL A 282 -6.26 -24.53 12.54
N ILE A 283 -6.03 -23.22 12.44
CA ILE A 283 -6.13 -22.48 11.18
C ILE A 283 -4.76 -22.60 10.50
N LYS A 284 -4.74 -23.06 9.25
CA LYS A 284 -3.56 -23.00 8.37
C LYS A 284 -3.98 -22.46 7.01
N ILE A 285 -3.31 -21.41 6.56
CA ILE A 285 -3.48 -20.77 5.26
C ILE A 285 -2.08 -20.62 4.67
N SER A 286 -1.91 -20.89 3.38
CA SER A 286 -0.60 -21.01 2.74
C SER A 286 -0.71 -20.49 1.32
N GLU A 287 -0.33 -19.24 1.14
CA GLU A 287 -0.23 -18.56 -0.13
C GLU A 287 1.26 -18.50 -0.55
N GLU A 288 1.56 -17.97 -1.74
CA GLU A 288 2.91 -17.97 -2.31
C GLU A 288 3.95 -17.24 -1.46
N ASN A 289 3.60 -16.03 -0.99
CA ASN A 289 4.46 -15.18 -0.16
C ASN A 289 4.17 -15.31 1.33
N ILE A 290 3.10 -16.00 1.75
CA ILE A 290 2.66 -16.02 3.16
C ILE A 290 2.20 -17.39 3.63
N LEU A 291 2.88 -17.91 4.66
CA LEU A 291 2.36 -18.97 5.52
C LEU A 291 1.78 -18.37 6.81
N PHE A 292 0.48 -18.56 7.03
CA PHE A 292 -0.21 -18.21 8.26
C PHE A 292 -0.66 -19.48 9.00
N ARG A 293 -0.36 -19.55 10.31
CA ARG A 293 -0.85 -20.62 11.19
C ARG A 293 -1.32 -20.07 12.53
N ALA A 294 -2.51 -20.45 12.98
CA ALA A 294 -3.04 -20.16 14.31
C ALA A 294 -3.42 -21.45 15.04
N GLU A 295 -3.02 -21.59 16.30
CA GLU A 295 -3.31 -22.79 17.11
C GLU A 295 -3.53 -22.45 18.60
N ARG A 296 -4.48 -23.16 19.23
CA ARG A 296 -4.63 -23.24 20.69
C ARG A 296 -4.01 -24.53 21.22
N PHE A 297 -3.36 -24.44 22.38
CA PHE A 297 -2.83 -25.59 23.09
C PHE A 297 -3.12 -25.53 24.60
N ALA A 298 -3.32 -26.71 25.20
CA ALA A 298 -3.33 -26.85 26.64
C ALA A 298 -1.90 -26.64 27.18
N LYS A 299 -1.71 -25.74 28.15
CA LYS A 299 -0.38 -25.41 28.69
C LYS A 299 0.34 -26.64 29.27
N THR A 300 -0.41 -27.59 29.81
CA THR A 300 0.05 -28.89 30.32
C THR A 300 0.62 -29.82 29.24
N ASN A 301 0.28 -29.59 27.97
CA ASN A 301 0.59 -30.48 26.85
C ASN A 301 1.57 -29.82 25.86
N PHE A 302 2.11 -28.64 26.18
CA PHE A 302 2.99 -27.88 25.28
C PHE A 302 4.46 -28.28 25.49
N SER A 303 4.97 -29.14 24.63
CA SER A 303 6.39 -29.53 24.55
C SER A 303 7.25 -28.60 23.69
N GLY A 304 6.62 -27.70 22.91
CA GLY A 304 7.26 -26.79 21.97
C GLY A 304 6.39 -26.57 20.73
N LEU A 305 6.81 -25.65 19.85
CA LEU A 305 6.22 -25.45 18.54
C LEU A 305 7.33 -25.26 17.51
N THR A 306 7.43 -26.20 16.58
CA THR A 306 8.34 -26.12 15.43
C THR A 306 7.52 -25.76 14.19
N ILE A 307 7.93 -24.72 13.48
CA ILE A 307 7.34 -24.32 12.20
C ILE A 307 8.44 -24.40 11.15
N LEU A 308 8.17 -25.16 10.09
CA LEU A 308 9.04 -25.29 8.93
C LEU A 308 8.29 -24.71 7.72
N ALA A 309 8.94 -23.82 7.00
CA ALA A 309 8.52 -23.33 5.69
C ALA A 309 9.73 -23.38 4.76
N SER A 310 9.46 -23.68 3.49
CA SER A 310 10.45 -23.72 2.41
C SER A 310 9.95 -22.83 1.29
N ALA A 311 10.70 -21.78 0.97
CA ALA A 311 10.62 -21.18 -0.35
C ALA A 311 11.18 -22.17 -1.38
N PHE A 312 10.69 -22.08 -2.62
CA PHE A 312 11.10 -22.89 -3.76
C PHE A 312 11.80 -22.01 -4.80
#